data_AF-A0AAX6FJU5-F1
#
_entry.id   AF-A0AAX6FJU5-F1
#
_cell.length_a   1.000
_cell.length_b   1.000
_cell.length_c   1.000
_cell.angle_alpha   90.00
_cell.angle_beta   90.00
_cell.angle_gamma   90.00
#
_symmetry.space_group_name_H-M   'P 1'
#
loop_
_entity.id
_entity.type
_entity.pdbx_description
1 polymer ?
#
loop_
_entity_poly.entity_id
_entity_poly.type
_entity_poly.pdbx_seq_one_letter_code
_entity_poly.pdbx_strand_id
1 'polypeptide(L)'
;MAANLFLLAVLTITTFSLAIASDPSPLQDFCVGVKMSPVFVNGLVCEDPKLAKPEDFFFAGLNKPGNTSNPLGSMVTPVAAGQLPGLNTLGISLARIDFEPYGLNPPHTHPRATEILTVLEGSLYVGFVTSNPGNRLFAKVLRKGDVFVFPQGLVHFQLNSGEGDGWRSRR
;
A
#
# COMPACT_ATOMS: atom_id res chain seq x y z
N MET A 1 -24.03 -27.39 -37.55
CA MET A 1 -22.80 -27.45 -36.71
C MET A 1 -22.07 -26.10 -36.67
N ALA A 2 -21.74 -25.47 -37.80
CA ALA A 2 -21.04 -24.18 -37.82
C ALA A 2 -21.80 -23.01 -37.13
N ALA A 3 -23.12 -22.90 -37.33
CA ALA A 3 -23.93 -21.84 -36.70
C ALA A 3 -23.96 -21.94 -35.16
N ASN A 4 -24.03 -23.16 -34.62
CA ASN A 4 -24.00 -23.39 -33.17
C ASN A 4 -22.61 -23.09 -32.59
N LEU A 5 -21.54 -23.40 -33.32
CA LEU A 5 -20.17 -23.05 -32.94
C LEU A 5 -19.97 -21.52 -32.93
N PHE A 6 -20.52 -20.83 -33.93
CA PHE A 6 -20.47 -19.38 -34.01
C PHE A 6 -21.24 -18.71 -32.86
N LEU A 7 -22.44 -19.23 -32.53
CA LEU A 7 -23.24 -18.75 -31.41
C LEU A 7 -22.51 -18.94 -30.06
N LEU A 8 -21.87 -20.10 -29.86
CA LEU A 8 -21.05 -20.36 -28.67
C LEU A 8 -19.81 -19.45 -28.59
N ALA A 9 -19.15 -19.18 -29.71
CA ALA A 9 -18.00 -18.28 -29.77
C ALA A 9 -18.40 -16.83 -29.41
N VAL A 10 -19.54 -16.36 -29.92
CA VAL A 10 -20.06 -15.04 -29.55
C VAL A 10 -20.43 -14.99 -28.07
N LEU A 11 -21.11 -16.02 -27.54
CA LEU A 11 -21.52 -16.08 -26.13
C LEU A 11 -20.32 -16.07 -25.17
N THR A 12 -19.25 -16.82 -25.51
CA THR A 12 -18.02 -16.88 -24.71
C THR A 12 -17.25 -15.55 -24.72
N ILE A 13 -17.18 -14.86 -25.86
CA ILE A 13 -16.56 -13.52 -25.93
C ILE A 13 -17.36 -12.50 -25.12
N THR A 14 -18.70 -12.55 -25.15
CA THR A 14 -19.55 -11.59 -24.38
C THR A 14 -19.56 -11.83 -22.88
N THR A 15 -19.11 -13.00 -22.41
CA THR A 15 -19.07 -13.36 -20.97
C THR A 15 -17.68 -13.25 -20.37
N PHE A 16 -16.67 -12.93 -21.19
CA PHE A 16 -15.30 -12.70 -20.75
C PHE A 16 -15.17 -11.30 -20.14
N SER A 17 -15.52 -11.17 -18.86
CA SER A 17 -15.21 -9.96 -18.08
C SER A 17 -13.75 -10.01 -17.63
N LEU A 18 -12.92 -9.08 -18.14
CA LEU A 18 -11.60 -8.86 -17.58
C LEU A 18 -11.76 -8.25 -16.17
N ALA A 19 -11.54 -9.07 -15.14
CA ALA A 19 -11.45 -8.57 -13.78
C ALA A 19 -10.09 -7.88 -13.60
N ILE A 20 -10.10 -6.55 -13.52
CA ILE A 20 -8.91 -5.77 -13.15
C ILE A 20 -8.84 -5.75 -11.62
N ALA A 21 -7.83 -6.43 -11.06
CA ALA A 21 -7.64 -6.56 -9.61
C ALA A 21 -6.79 -5.41 -9.00
N SER A 22 -6.43 -4.41 -9.81
CA SER A 22 -5.73 -3.18 -9.42
C SER A 22 -6.68 -1.99 -9.45
N ASP A 23 -6.24 -0.86 -8.91
CA ASP A 23 -6.98 0.39 -9.00
C ASP A 23 -7.26 0.74 -10.49
N PRO A 24 -8.49 1.14 -10.85
CA PRO A 24 -8.81 1.59 -12.19
C PRO A 24 -8.03 2.83 -12.58
N SER A 25 -7.64 2.95 -13.85
CA SER A 25 -7.05 4.20 -14.36
C SER A 25 -8.03 5.36 -14.25
N PRO A 26 -7.56 6.58 -13.92
CA PRO A 26 -8.42 7.75 -13.87
C PRO A 26 -8.96 8.10 -15.27
N LEU A 27 -10.20 8.59 -15.32
CA LEU A 27 -10.88 8.99 -16.57
C LEU A 27 -10.84 10.51 -16.82
N GLN A 28 -10.23 11.25 -15.90
CA GLN A 28 -10.06 12.70 -15.90
C GLN A 28 -8.82 13.06 -15.06
N ASP A 29 -8.38 14.32 -15.10
CA ASP A 29 -7.15 14.77 -14.42
C ASP A 29 -7.13 14.46 -12.92
N PHE A 30 -8.27 14.66 -12.24
CA PHE A 30 -8.43 14.34 -10.82
C PHE A 30 -9.90 14.10 -10.46
N CYS A 31 -10.12 13.39 -9.35
CA CYS A 31 -11.43 13.21 -8.73
C CYS A 31 -11.26 13.24 -7.20
N VAL A 32 -11.43 14.42 -6.60
CA VAL A 32 -11.32 14.59 -5.14
C VAL A 32 -12.45 13.81 -4.47
N GLY A 33 -12.13 12.87 -3.59
CA GLY A 33 -13.13 12.03 -2.94
C GLY A 33 -13.92 12.76 -1.85
N VAL A 34 -15.25 12.77 -1.91
CA VAL A 34 -16.08 13.29 -0.81
C VAL A 34 -16.03 12.34 0.40
N LYS A 35 -15.74 12.89 1.58
CA LYS A 35 -15.62 12.11 2.83
C LYS A 35 -16.95 11.51 3.31
N MET A 36 -18.07 12.15 2.98
CA MET A 36 -19.41 11.70 3.37
C MET A 36 -20.33 11.75 2.15
N SER A 37 -20.74 10.57 1.70
CA SER A 37 -21.71 10.42 0.61
C SER A 37 -22.73 9.34 1.00
N PRO A 38 -24.03 9.55 0.73
CA PRO A 38 -25.02 8.49 0.88
C PRO A 38 -24.91 7.41 -0.21
N VAL A 39 -24.10 7.65 -1.25
CA VAL A 39 -23.92 6.75 -2.39
C VAL A 39 -22.65 5.92 -2.18
N PHE A 40 -22.80 4.59 -2.27
CA PHE A 40 -21.69 3.64 -2.23
C PHE A 40 -21.26 3.25 -3.66
N VAL A 41 -19.98 3.43 -3.95
CA VAL A 41 -19.35 3.09 -5.23
C VAL A 41 -18.01 2.40 -4.99
N ASN A 42 -17.40 1.83 -6.02
CA ASN A 42 -16.02 1.39 -5.93
C ASN A 42 -15.08 2.61 -5.83
N GLY A 43 -14.45 2.82 -4.67
CA GLY A 43 -13.68 4.02 -4.37
C GLY A 43 -14.51 5.07 -3.63
N LEU A 44 -14.31 6.35 -3.95
CA LEU A 44 -15.07 7.47 -3.38
C LEU A 44 -15.80 8.23 -4.50
N VAL A 45 -16.98 8.77 -4.18
CA VAL A 45 -17.69 9.71 -5.04
C VAL A 45 -16.84 10.97 -5.21
N CYS A 46 -16.79 11.53 -6.42
CA CYS A 46 -16.04 12.76 -6.68
C CYS A 46 -16.82 14.00 -6.22
N GLU A 47 -16.11 15.00 -5.71
CA GLU A 47 -16.60 16.37 -5.61
C GLU A 47 -16.68 17.04 -7.00
N ASP A 48 -17.42 18.14 -7.12
CA ASP A 48 -17.38 18.98 -8.34
C ASP A 48 -15.95 19.49 -8.54
N PRO A 49 -15.28 19.19 -9.67
CA PRO A 49 -13.90 19.58 -9.90
C PRO A 49 -13.66 21.10 -9.86
N LYS A 50 -14.72 21.92 -10.02
CA LYS A 50 -14.63 23.38 -9.88
C LYS A 50 -14.46 23.86 -8.44
N LEU A 51 -14.79 23.00 -7.47
CA LEU A 51 -14.68 23.31 -6.04
C LEU A 51 -13.34 22.87 -5.44
N ALA A 52 -12.56 22.09 -6.19
CA ALA A 52 -11.28 21.57 -5.75
C ALA A 52 -10.27 22.69 -5.45
N LYS A 53 -9.49 22.49 -4.39
CA LYS A 53 -8.49 23.44 -3.90
C LYS A 53 -7.16 22.74 -3.65
N PRO A 54 -6.03 23.47 -3.57
CA PRO A 54 -4.73 22.88 -3.25
C PRO A 54 -4.73 22.03 -1.97
N GLU A 55 -5.54 22.40 -0.99
CA GLU A 55 -5.68 21.69 0.28
C GLU A 55 -6.22 20.26 0.12
N ASP A 56 -6.99 19.98 -0.94
CA ASP A 56 -7.51 18.63 -1.22
C ASP A 56 -6.40 17.66 -1.68
N PHE A 57 -5.27 18.22 -2.15
CA PHE A 57 -4.08 17.51 -2.61
C PHE A 57 -2.90 17.62 -1.65
N PHE A 58 -3.12 18.19 -0.46
CA PHE A 58 -2.09 18.43 0.53
C PHE A 58 -2.35 17.68 1.84
N PHE A 59 -1.32 16.96 2.33
CA PHE A 59 -1.34 16.33 3.65
C PHE A 59 -0.14 16.78 4.47
N ALA A 60 -0.40 17.45 5.59
CA ALA A 60 0.63 17.82 6.56
C ALA A 60 0.72 16.78 7.69
N GLY A 61 1.89 16.71 8.34
CA GLY A 61 2.06 15.99 9.61
C GLY A 61 2.99 14.78 9.54
N LEU A 62 3.31 14.26 8.34
CA LEU A 62 4.29 13.18 8.20
C LEU A 62 5.72 13.58 8.60
N ASN A 63 5.98 14.85 8.89
CA ASN A 63 7.25 15.30 9.47
C ASN A 63 7.35 14.99 10.98
N LYS A 64 6.24 14.68 11.65
CA LYS A 64 6.21 14.34 13.07
C LYS A 64 6.18 12.82 13.23
N PRO A 65 6.98 12.24 14.14
CA PRO A 65 6.92 10.81 14.42
C PRO A 65 5.58 10.44 15.07
N GLY A 66 5.07 9.26 14.72
CA GLY A 66 3.91 8.65 15.37
C GLY A 66 4.22 8.20 16.81
N ASN A 67 3.17 8.01 17.62
CA ASN A 67 3.32 7.54 18.99
C ASN A 67 3.62 6.03 19.06
N THR A 68 4.88 5.70 19.26
CA THR A 68 5.40 4.33 19.39
C THR A 68 5.33 3.78 20.83
N SER A 69 4.81 4.53 21.80
CA SER A 69 4.59 4.09 23.19
C SER A 69 3.40 3.13 23.28
N ASN A 70 3.51 1.98 22.63
CA ASN A 70 2.52 0.92 22.56
C ASN A 70 3.23 -0.45 22.56
N PRO A 71 2.51 -1.58 22.78
CA PRO A 71 3.13 -2.89 22.93
C PRO A 71 3.94 -3.38 21.72
N LEU A 72 3.68 -2.84 20.52
CA LEU A 72 4.41 -3.19 19.31
C LEU A 72 5.68 -2.35 19.14
N GLY A 73 5.82 -1.23 19.85
CA GLY A 73 6.95 -0.30 19.67
C GLY A 73 7.00 0.31 18.28
N SER A 74 5.89 0.28 17.51
CA SER A 74 5.81 0.81 16.16
C SER A 74 4.50 1.58 15.96
N MET A 75 4.48 2.51 15.01
CA MET A 75 3.27 3.27 14.66
C MET A 75 3.21 3.52 13.15
N VAL A 76 2.11 3.11 12.52
CA VAL A 76 1.82 3.36 11.12
C VAL A 76 0.91 4.60 11.02
N THR A 77 1.36 5.61 10.29
CA THR A 77 0.57 6.81 9.95
C THR A 77 0.20 6.75 8.46
N PRO A 78 -1.01 6.28 8.10
CA PRO A 78 -1.42 6.11 6.71
C PRO A 78 -1.87 7.43 6.06
N VAL A 79 -1.62 7.55 4.77
CA VAL A 79 -2.11 8.61 3.87
C VAL A 79 -2.68 7.93 2.62
N ALA A 80 -3.92 7.46 2.75
CA ALA A 80 -4.73 6.96 1.65
C ALA A 80 -5.83 7.97 1.29
N ALA A 81 -6.67 7.64 0.30
CA ALA A 81 -7.77 8.52 -0.15
C ALA A 81 -8.72 8.98 0.97
N GLY A 82 -8.82 8.23 2.07
CA GLY A 82 -9.59 8.64 3.25
C GLY A 82 -8.96 9.79 4.05
N GLN A 83 -7.62 9.89 4.06
CA GLN A 83 -6.87 10.97 4.72
C GLN A 83 -6.57 12.13 3.77
N LEU A 84 -6.23 11.81 2.52
CA LEU A 84 -5.91 12.75 1.46
C LEU A 84 -6.86 12.52 0.26
N PRO A 85 -8.02 13.21 0.22
CA PRO A 85 -9.06 13.04 -0.79
C PRO A 85 -8.59 13.12 -2.25
N GLY A 86 -7.57 13.94 -2.53
CA GLY A 86 -6.98 14.08 -3.86
C GLY A 86 -6.28 12.82 -4.38
N LEU A 87 -6.03 11.80 -3.55
CA LEU A 87 -5.50 10.50 -3.99
C LEU A 87 -6.54 9.60 -4.66
N ASN A 88 -7.84 9.92 -4.52
CA ASN A 88 -8.90 9.10 -5.09
C ASN A 88 -8.72 8.99 -6.62
N THR A 89 -8.87 7.78 -7.16
CA THR A 89 -8.63 7.39 -8.57
C THR A 89 -7.17 7.39 -9.07
N LEU A 90 -6.19 7.83 -8.26
CA LEU A 90 -4.79 7.98 -8.73
C LEU A 90 -3.91 6.74 -8.55
N GLY A 91 -4.42 5.68 -7.91
CA GLY A 91 -3.73 4.38 -7.82
C GLY A 91 -2.49 4.35 -6.91
N ILE A 92 -2.32 5.36 -6.06
CA ILE A 92 -1.21 5.44 -5.09
C ILE A 92 -1.68 5.83 -3.70
N SER A 93 -0.92 5.41 -2.68
CA SER A 93 -1.05 5.87 -1.30
C SER A 93 0.34 5.92 -0.65
N LEU A 94 0.42 6.49 0.55
CA LEU A 94 1.67 6.59 1.31
C LEU A 94 1.41 6.21 2.77
N ALA A 95 2.44 5.76 3.47
CA ALA A 95 2.44 5.68 4.93
C ALA A 95 3.81 6.06 5.47
N ARG A 96 3.84 6.67 6.65
CA ARG A 96 5.05 6.76 7.49
C ARG A 96 4.95 5.69 8.56
N ILE A 97 6.06 5.00 8.84
CA ILE A 97 6.14 4.06 9.94
C ILE A 97 7.30 4.47 10.85
N ASP A 98 7.01 4.64 12.13
CA ASP A 98 8.00 4.95 13.16
C ASP A 98 8.20 3.72 14.06
N PHE A 99 9.44 3.50 14.50
CA PHE A 99 9.82 2.34 15.32
C PHE A 99 10.73 2.79 16.46
N GLU A 100 10.41 2.38 17.69
CA GLU A 100 11.37 2.36 18.80
C GLU A 100 12.37 1.20 18.63
N PRO A 101 13.47 1.18 19.39
CA PRO A 101 14.32 -0.01 19.48
C PRO A 101 13.48 -1.25 19.81
N TYR A 102 13.69 -2.33 19.04
CA TYR A 102 12.91 -3.58 19.13
C TYR A 102 11.44 -3.46 18.68
N GLY A 103 11.05 -2.32 18.11
CA GLY A 103 9.72 -2.10 17.55
C GLY A 103 9.43 -2.99 16.34
N LEU A 104 8.23 -3.56 16.28
CA LEU A 104 7.78 -4.53 15.28
C LEU A 104 6.52 -4.02 14.60
N ASN A 105 6.54 -3.99 13.27
CA ASN A 105 5.32 -4.03 12.47
C ASN A 105 5.08 -5.50 12.10
N PRO A 106 4.09 -6.16 12.73
CA PRO A 106 3.96 -7.62 12.70
C PRO A 106 3.68 -8.15 11.29
N PRO A 107 3.80 -9.48 11.07
CA PRO A 107 3.44 -10.09 9.80
C PRO A 107 2.02 -9.70 9.35
N HIS A 108 1.92 -9.04 8.19
CA HIS A 108 0.66 -8.56 7.61
C HIS A 108 0.70 -8.63 6.08
N THR A 109 -0.40 -8.23 5.42
CA THR A 109 -0.51 -8.22 3.95
C THR A 109 -1.18 -6.94 3.45
N HIS A 110 -0.90 -6.62 2.19
CA HIS A 110 -1.66 -5.64 1.42
C HIS A 110 -2.36 -6.36 0.27
N PRO A 111 -3.67 -6.66 0.37
CA PRO A 111 -4.34 -7.55 -0.57
C PRO A 111 -4.46 -6.98 -2.00
N ARG A 112 -4.33 -5.65 -2.16
CA ARG A 112 -4.59 -4.93 -3.41
C ARG A 112 -3.46 -3.99 -3.85
N ALA A 113 -2.31 -4.02 -3.17
CA ALA A 113 -1.20 -3.13 -3.51
C ALA A 113 0.15 -3.80 -3.25
N THR A 114 1.12 -3.50 -4.11
CA THR A 114 2.56 -3.69 -3.83
C THR A 114 3.03 -2.52 -2.98
N GLU A 115 3.92 -2.77 -2.02
CA GLU A 115 4.56 -1.72 -1.22
C GLU A 115 6.01 -1.52 -1.66
N ILE A 116 6.44 -0.26 -1.70
CA ILE A 116 7.85 0.12 -1.76
C ILE A 116 8.20 0.89 -0.49
N LEU A 117 9.21 0.43 0.24
CA LEU A 117 9.66 1.01 1.50
C LEU A 117 11.04 1.62 1.32
N THR A 118 11.23 2.83 1.86
CA THR A 118 12.53 3.49 1.96
C THR A 118 12.81 3.87 3.40
N VAL A 119 14.02 3.61 3.89
CA VAL A 119 14.41 4.00 5.25
C VAL A 119 14.86 5.46 5.27
N LEU A 120 14.16 6.30 6.04
CA LEU A 120 14.52 7.71 6.19
C LEU A 120 15.58 7.95 7.28
N GLU A 121 15.60 7.09 8.30
CA GLU A 121 16.51 7.17 9.45
C GLU A 121 16.71 5.78 10.08
N GLY A 122 17.89 5.54 10.66
CA GLY A 122 18.21 4.30 11.36
C GLY A 122 18.45 3.09 10.43
N SER A 123 18.17 1.90 10.97
CA SER A 123 18.25 0.60 10.31
C SER A 123 16.98 -0.20 10.57
N LEU A 124 16.60 -1.06 9.62
CA LEU A 124 15.36 -1.84 9.72
C LEU A 124 15.55 -3.22 9.11
N TYR A 125 15.27 -4.28 9.88
CA TYR A 125 15.21 -5.64 9.36
C TYR A 125 13.82 -5.88 8.76
N VAL A 126 13.77 -6.17 7.46
CA VAL A 126 12.51 -6.35 6.74
C VAL A 126 12.49 -7.69 6.03
N GLY A 127 11.30 -8.20 5.73
CA GLY A 127 11.18 -9.34 4.81
C GLY A 127 9.75 -9.72 4.44
N PHE A 128 9.63 -10.52 3.38
CA PHE A 128 8.38 -11.16 2.96
C PHE A 128 8.57 -12.66 2.75
N VAL A 129 7.45 -13.39 2.75
CA VAL A 129 7.40 -14.84 2.54
C VAL A 129 6.66 -15.14 1.24
N THR A 130 7.24 -15.97 0.37
CA THR A 130 6.56 -16.42 -0.85
C THR A 130 5.37 -17.32 -0.56
N SER A 131 4.45 -17.46 -1.50
CA SER A 131 3.30 -18.37 -1.36
C SER A 131 3.70 -19.85 -1.25
N ASN A 132 2.72 -20.67 -0.86
CA ASN A 132 2.82 -22.12 -0.91
C ASN A 132 3.23 -22.65 -2.30
N PRO A 133 3.95 -23.79 -2.36
CA PRO A 133 4.41 -24.60 -1.24
C PRO A 133 5.74 -24.12 -0.62
N GLY A 134 6.45 -23.17 -1.25
CA GLY A 134 7.82 -22.84 -0.89
C GLY A 134 7.99 -22.09 0.42
N ASN A 135 7.03 -21.21 0.78
CA ASN A 135 7.05 -20.41 2.02
C ASN A 135 8.44 -19.82 2.35
N ARG A 136 9.16 -19.37 1.32
CA ARG A 136 10.55 -18.94 1.42
C ARG A 136 10.59 -17.51 1.93
N LEU A 137 11.40 -17.27 2.97
CA LEU A 137 11.70 -15.94 3.47
C LEU A 137 12.72 -15.22 2.58
N PHE A 138 12.38 -14.00 2.17
CA PHE A 138 13.29 -13.02 1.60
C PHE A 138 13.41 -11.87 2.60
N ALA A 139 14.61 -11.67 3.16
CA ALA A 139 14.82 -10.66 4.20
C ALA A 139 16.16 -9.95 4.07
N LYS A 140 16.23 -8.72 4.58
CA LYS A 140 17.43 -7.87 4.55
C LYS A 140 17.38 -6.84 5.68
N VAL A 141 18.55 -6.48 6.22
CA VAL A 141 18.71 -5.26 7.02
C VAL A 141 18.93 -4.09 6.06
N LEU A 142 18.01 -3.14 6.10
CA LEU A 142 18.09 -1.88 5.37
C LEU A 142 18.72 -0.80 6.24
N ARG A 143 19.44 0.14 5.62
CA ARG A 143 19.95 1.36 6.23
C ARG A 143 19.29 2.58 5.61
N LYS A 144 19.50 3.75 6.21
CA LYS A 144 19.07 5.04 5.66
C LYS A 144 19.38 5.15 4.15
N GLY A 145 18.33 5.41 3.36
CA GLY A 145 18.39 5.55 1.91
C GLY A 145 18.18 4.24 1.13
N ASP A 146 18.27 3.07 1.78
CA ASP A 146 17.98 1.79 1.14
C ASP A 146 16.48 1.65 0.86
N VAL A 147 16.18 0.88 -0.20
CA VAL A 147 14.82 0.61 -0.70
C VAL A 147 14.56 -0.90 -0.71
N PHE A 148 13.33 -1.29 -0.40
CA PHE A 148 12.87 -2.68 -0.50
C PHE A 148 11.42 -2.76 -1.00
N VAL A 149 11.11 -3.79 -1.79
CA VAL A 149 9.77 -3.98 -2.38
C VAL A 149 9.09 -5.19 -1.77
N PHE A 150 7.82 -5.05 -1.41
CA PHE A 150 6.96 -6.13 -0.95
C PHE A 150 5.89 -6.42 -2.01
N PRO A 151 5.91 -7.59 -2.67
CA PRO A 151 4.92 -7.91 -3.70
C PRO A 151 3.49 -7.97 -3.14
N GLN A 152 2.53 -7.54 -3.96
CA GLN A 152 1.11 -7.53 -3.61
C GLN A 152 0.65 -8.86 -3.00
N GLY A 153 -0.06 -8.77 -1.87
CA GLY A 153 -0.69 -9.90 -1.20
C GLY A 153 0.25 -10.84 -0.44
N LEU A 154 1.58 -10.67 -0.52
CA LEU A 154 2.50 -11.51 0.24
C LEU A 154 2.62 -11.04 1.69
N VAL A 155 2.74 -12.03 2.59
CA VAL A 155 2.96 -11.78 4.02
C VAL A 155 4.34 -11.17 4.21
N HIS A 156 4.40 -10.03 4.90
CA HIS A 156 5.64 -9.32 5.16
C HIS A 156 5.64 -8.62 6.52
N PHE A 157 6.81 -8.20 6.99
CA PHE A 157 7.03 -7.58 8.30
C PHE A 157 8.20 -6.60 8.26
N GLN A 158 8.28 -5.76 9.29
CA GLN A 158 9.43 -4.90 9.55
C GLN A 158 9.74 -4.89 11.05
N LEU A 159 11.02 -4.97 11.40
CA LEU A 159 11.51 -5.00 12.76
C LEU A 159 12.69 -4.04 12.89
N ASN A 160 12.60 -3.08 13.80
CA ASN A 160 13.78 -2.37 14.27
C ASN A 160 14.51 -3.30 15.25
N SER A 161 15.59 -3.95 14.82
CA SER A 161 16.31 -4.91 15.67
C SER A 161 17.10 -4.28 16.82
N GLY A 162 17.07 -2.94 16.97
CA GLY A 162 17.90 -2.22 17.94
C GLY A 162 19.39 -2.17 17.56
N GLU A 163 19.78 -2.82 16.46
CA GLU A 163 21.13 -2.86 15.93
C GLU A 163 21.35 -1.69 14.95
N GLY A 164 21.70 -0.52 15.51
CA GLY A 164 22.29 0.57 14.73
C GLY A 164 23.68 0.18 14.20
N ASP A 165 24.21 0.95 13.24
CA ASP A 165 25.56 0.75 12.68
C ASP A 165 26.63 0.69 13.79
N GLY A 166 26.94 -0.53 14.24
CA GLY A 166 27.78 -0.78 15.41
C GLY A 166 27.74 -2.23 15.92
N TRP A 167 26.72 -3.01 15.58
CA TRP A 167 26.60 -4.40 16.05
C TRP A 167 26.93 -5.47 14.99
N ARG A 168 27.93 -5.21 14.14
CA ARG A 168 28.46 -6.30 13.28
C ARG A 168 28.94 -7.46 14.19
N SER A 169 28.13 -8.51 14.22
CA SER A 169 28.43 -9.91 14.55
C SER A 169 29.71 -10.13 15.37
N ARG A 170 29.56 -10.16 16.69
CA ARG A 170 30.26 -11.20 17.46
C ARG A 170 29.37 -12.45 17.43
N ARG A 171 29.39 -13.17 16.31
CA ARG A 171 29.17 -14.61 16.22
C ARG A 171 29.64 -15.07 14.84
#